data_AF-A0A4U9YLV8-F1
#
_entry.id   AF-A0A4U9YLV8-F1
#
_cell.length_a   1.000
_cell.length_b   1.000
_cell.length_c   1.000
_cell.angle_alpha   90.00
_cell.angle_beta   90.00
_cell.angle_gamma   90.00
#
_symmetry.space_group_name_H-M   'P 1'
#
loop_
_entity.id
_entity.type
_entity.pdbx_description
1 polymer ?
#
loop_
_entity_poly.entity_id
_entity_poly.type
_entity_poly.pdbx_seq_one_letter_code
_entity_poly.pdbx_strand_id
1 'polypeptide(L)'
;MKKFFKVLFWLPLKILQVIWRIIWGFLQTILILAILVFGLLYYANHSDSALANQISDVSDKVVRLYNAWNASETKAKKQVKESLNADHLHHTHGLKWPDNQAKVYIKTTNPIFHNAYQAAINNWNSSGAFRFTVVDDSHKADIIADESNDKSANAAGLADVESQPVTQTIKSVKVYLNAYYLLDERYGYASDRIVHTAEHELGHAIGLEHTDDRICHADSRFLLWHSSRRCGAC
;
A
#
# COMPACT_ATOMS: atom_id res chain seq x y z
N MET A 1 3.43 17.94 -66.78
CA MET A 1 3.10 18.37 -65.40
C MET A 1 2.84 17.22 -64.42
N LYS A 2 1.96 16.23 -64.71
CA LYS A 2 1.65 15.13 -63.77
C LYS A 2 2.84 14.28 -63.28
N LYS A 3 3.90 14.12 -64.09
CA LYS A 3 5.12 13.38 -63.69
C LYS A 3 6.03 14.16 -62.73
N PHE A 4 6.02 15.50 -62.81
CA PHE A 4 6.87 16.36 -61.99
C PHE A 4 6.35 16.47 -60.55
N PHE A 5 5.02 16.62 -60.39
CA PHE A 5 4.37 16.57 -59.07
C PHE A 5 4.50 15.21 -58.38
N LYS A 6 4.51 14.10 -59.14
CA LYS A 6 4.77 12.77 -58.57
C LYS A 6 6.16 12.67 -57.97
N VAL A 7 7.20 13.18 -58.63
CA VAL A 7 8.57 13.15 -58.12
C VAL A 7 8.75 14.11 -56.93
N LEU A 8 8.12 15.29 -56.99
CA LEU A 8 8.19 16.32 -55.95
C LEU A 8 7.60 15.85 -54.59
N PHE A 9 6.52 15.06 -54.62
CA PHE A 9 5.87 14.56 -53.40
C PHE A 9 6.29 13.14 -52.99
N TRP A 10 7.02 12.40 -53.83
CA TRP A 10 7.38 11.00 -53.53
C TRP A 10 8.36 10.87 -52.35
N LEU A 11 9.37 11.73 -52.29
CA LEU A 11 10.38 11.73 -51.23
C LEU A 11 9.81 12.09 -49.84
N PRO A 12 9.03 13.19 -49.67
CA PRO A 12 8.45 13.54 -48.37
C PRO A 12 7.42 12.49 -47.90
N LEU A 13 6.64 11.91 -48.80
CA LEU A 13 5.69 10.85 -48.44
C LEU A 13 6.40 9.57 -47.97
N LYS A 14 7.55 9.23 -48.56
CA LYS A 14 8.35 8.07 -48.11
C LYS A 14 8.99 8.30 -46.74
N ILE A 15 9.46 9.51 -46.47
CA ILE A 15 9.97 9.88 -45.13
C ILE A 15 8.86 9.79 -44.08
N LEU A 16 7.66 10.27 -44.40
CA LEU A 16 6.50 10.20 -43.50
C LEU A 16 6.10 8.75 -43.20
N GLN A 17 6.16 7.86 -44.20
CA GLN A 17 5.93 6.42 -44.01
C GLN A 17 6.98 5.75 -43.12
N VAL A 18 8.26 6.14 -43.23
CA VAL A 18 9.33 5.60 -42.37
C VAL A 18 9.13 6.07 -40.93
N ILE A 19 8.85 7.36 -40.72
CA ILE A 19 8.54 7.91 -39.39
C ILE A 19 7.33 7.20 -38.78
N TRP A 20 6.27 6.99 -39.56
CA TRP A 20 5.08 6.27 -39.12
C TRP A 20 5.37 4.83 -38.69
N ARG A 21 6.24 4.11 -39.42
CA ARG A 21 6.65 2.75 -39.03
C ARG A 21 7.51 2.73 -37.77
N ILE A 22 8.37 3.73 -37.57
CA ILE A 22 9.19 3.83 -36.35
C ILE A 22 8.30 4.10 -35.13
N ILE A 23 7.34 5.02 -35.24
CA ILE A 23 6.37 5.31 -34.18
C ILE A 23 5.56 4.05 -33.83
N TRP A 24 5.05 3.34 -34.83
CA TRP A 24 4.31 2.11 -34.60
C TRP A 24 5.18 1.01 -33.98
N GLY A 25 6.42 0.86 -34.43
CA GLY A 25 7.38 -0.07 -33.82
C GLY A 25 7.61 0.26 -32.35
N PHE A 26 7.80 1.54 -32.01
CA PHE A 26 8.00 1.99 -30.64
C PHE A 26 6.77 1.73 -29.76
N LEU A 27 5.58 2.06 -30.24
CA LEU A 27 4.32 1.76 -29.54
C LEU A 27 4.14 0.26 -29.29
N GLN A 28 4.44 -0.56 -30.30
CA GLN A 28 4.36 -2.02 -30.17
C GLN A 28 5.38 -2.56 -29.16
N THR A 29 6.61 -2.03 -29.13
CA THR A 29 7.60 -2.42 -28.11
C THR A 29 7.18 -2.03 -26.71
N ILE A 30 6.59 -0.84 -26.51
CA ILE A 30 6.05 -0.42 -25.22
C ILE A 30 4.92 -1.36 -24.78
N LEU A 31 4.02 -1.72 -25.70
CA LEU A 31 2.91 -2.61 -25.39
C LEU A 31 3.41 -4.00 -24.95
N ILE A 32 4.40 -4.57 -25.65
CA ILE A 32 4.98 -5.87 -25.29
C ILE A 32 5.66 -5.80 -23.92
N LEU A 33 6.41 -4.73 -23.66
CA LEU A 33 7.05 -4.51 -22.34
C LEU A 33 6.00 -4.36 -21.24
N ALA A 34 4.91 -3.63 -21.48
CA ALA A 34 3.83 -3.47 -20.51
C ALA A 34 3.18 -4.82 -20.18
N ILE A 35 2.93 -5.67 -21.18
CA ILE A 35 2.38 -7.03 -20.98
C ILE A 35 3.37 -7.89 -20.18
N LEU A 36 4.68 -7.83 -20.50
CA LEU A 36 5.72 -8.57 -19.79
C LEU A 36 5.82 -8.15 -18.31
N VAL A 37 5.84 -6.84 -18.06
CA VAL A 37 5.88 -6.28 -16.69
C VAL A 37 4.63 -6.70 -15.93
N PHE A 38 3.44 -6.56 -16.54
CA PHE A 38 2.19 -6.99 -15.92
C PHE A 38 2.20 -8.48 -15.60
N GLY A 39 2.68 -9.33 -16.51
CA GLY A 39 2.80 -10.77 -16.28
C GLY A 39 3.77 -11.11 -15.14
N LEU A 40 4.91 -10.41 -15.05
CA LEU A 40 5.88 -10.58 -13.97
C LEU A 40 5.32 -10.15 -12.61
N LEU A 41 4.59 -9.03 -12.56
CA LEU A 41 3.93 -8.56 -11.33
C LEU A 41 2.81 -9.51 -10.90
N TYR A 42 1.99 -9.97 -11.85
CA TYR A 42 0.93 -10.95 -11.58
C TYR A 42 1.52 -12.27 -11.05
N TYR A 43 2.59 -12.75 -11.67
CA TYR A 43 3.33 -13.93 -11.21
C TYR A 43 3.89 -13.73 -9.80
N ALA A 44 4.53 -12.58 -9.54
CA ALA A 44 5.09 -12.27 -8.22
C ALA A 44 4.02 -12.27 -7.11
N ASN A 45 2.80 -11.83 -7.44
CA ASN A 45 1.69 -11.78 -6.49
C ASN A 45 1.01 -13.15 -6.23
N HIS A 46 1.21 -14.15 -7.10
CA HIS A 46 0.53 -15.44 -7.02
C HIS A 46 1.50 -16.63 -6.89
N SER A 47 2.77 -16.39 -6.54
CA SER A 47 3.78 -17.44 -6.45
C SER A 47 4.73 -17.19 -5.29
N ASP A 48 5.02 -18.23 -4.51
CA ASP A 48 5.98 -18.18 -3.38
C ASP A 48 7.43 -18.47 -3.80
N SER A 49 7.75 -18.36 -5.09
CA SER A 49 9.08 -18.70 -5.61
C SER A 49 10.13 -17.65 -5.23
N ALA A 50 11.40 -18.04 -5.16
CA ALA A 50 12.49 -17.10 -4.87
C ALA A 50 12.55 -15.93 -5.88
N LEU A 51 12.17 -16.19 -7.14
CA LEU A 51 12.11 -15.18 -8.20
C LEU A 51 10.92 -14.22 -8.01
N ALA A 52 9.77 -14.71 -7.55
CA ALA A 52 8.62 -13.88 -7.23
C ALA A 52 8.94 -12.87 -6.11
N ASN A 53 9.61 -13.34 -5.05
CA ASN A 53 10.06 -12.47 -3.95
C ASN A 53 11.05 -11.39 -4.43
N GLN A 54 11.99 -11.74 -5.31
CA GLN A 54 12.93 -10.76 -5.89
C GLN A 54 12.22 -9.71 -6.77
N ILE A 55 11.22 -10.12 -7.54
CA ILE A 55 10.42 -9.20 -8.37
C ILE A 55 9.60 -8.26 -7.48
N SER A 56 9.02 -8.76 -6.40
CA SER A 56 8.30 -7.94 -5.41
C SER A 56 9.22 -6.89 -4.79
N ASP A 57 10.41 -7.30 -4.32
CA ASP A 57 11.40 -6.38 -3.73
C ASP A 57 11.84 -5.27 -4.70
N VAL A 58 12.02 -5.60 -5.98
CA VAL A 58 12.39 -4.63 -7.01
C VAL A 58 11.24 -3.68 -7.29
N SER A 59 10.01 -4.18 -7.36
CA SER A 59 8.81 -3.35 -7.49
C SER A 59 8.70 -2.36 -6.34
N ASP A 60 8.89 -2.81 -5.10
CA ASP A 60 8.85 -1.96 -3.90
C ASP A 60 9.93 -0.88 -3.91
N LYS A 61 11.15 -1.19 -4.39
CA LYS A 61 12.22 -0.19 -4.53
C LYS A 61 11.88 0.87 -5.58
N VAL A 62 11.30 0.49 -6.71
CA VAL A 62 10.88 1.42 -7.77
C VAL A 62 9.77 2.35 -7.26
N VAL A 63 8.79 1.81 -6.53
CA VAL A 63 7.73 2.60 -5.89
C VAL A 63 8.31 3.56 -4.86
N ARG A 64 9.24 3.12 -4.00
CA ARG A 64 9.93 3.99 -3.03
C ARG A 64 10.69 5.14 -3.69
N LEU A 65 11.38 4.89 -4.81
CA LEU A 65 12.12 5.92 -5.55
C LEU A 65 11.18 6.93 -6.22
N TYR A 66 10.10 6.46 -6.83
CA TYR A 66 9.06 7.31 -7.41
C TYR A 66 8.39 8.19 -6.32
N ASN A 67 8.10 7.61 -5.17
CA ASN A 67 7.52 8.33 -4.04
C ASN A 67 8.48 9.35 -3.43
N ALA A 68 9.78 9.04 -3.32
CA ALA A 68 10.79 9.98 -2.86
C ALA A 68 10.94 11.18 -3.82
N TRP A 69 10.81 10.95 -5.12
CA TRP A 69 10.75 12.01 -6.12
C TRP A 69 9.50 12.88 -5.93
N ASN A 70 8.30 12.29 -5.83
CA ASN A 70 7.07 13.07 -5.70
C ASN A 70 6.97 13.82 -4.37
N ALA A 71 7.49 13.24 -3.27
CA ALA A 71 7.59 13.89 -1.97
C ALA A 71 8.51 15.12 -1.98
N SER A 72 9.50 15.16 -2.89
CA SER A 72 10.33 16.34 -3.13
C SER A 72 9.52 17.50 -3.74
N GLU A 73 8.51 17.22 -4.57
CA GLU A 73 7.60 18.23 -5.13
C GLU A 73 6.54 18.68 -4.12
N THR A 74 6.09 17.82 -3.19
CA THR A 74 4.99 18.13 -2.26
C THR A 74 5.40 19.01 -1.07
N LYS A 75 6.71 19.19 -0.80
CA LYS A 75 7.19 20.08 0.28
C LYS A 75 6.75 21.55 0.12
N ALA A 76 6.29 21.97 -1.05
CA ALA A 76 5.78 23.32 -1.30
C ALA A 76 4.30 23.55 -0.90
N LYS A 77 3.52 22.53 -0.54
CA LYS A 77 2.06 22.65 -0.24
C LYS A 77 1.67 22.37 1.22
N LYS A 78 2.63 22.41 2.15
CA LYS A 78 2.46 21.97 3.54
C LYS A 78 1.88 23.07 4.45
N GLN A 79 0.61 23.47 4.28
CA GLN A 79 -0.02 24.40 5.25
C GLN A 79 -1.50 24.19 5.60
N VAL A 80 -2.12 23.06 5.26
CA VAL A 80 -3.44 22.70 5.79
C VAL A 80 -3.34 21.32 6.43
N LYS A 81 -3.05 21.29 7.73
CA LYS A 81 -2.92 20.07 8.55
C LYS A 81 -4.00 20.13 9.62
N GLU A 82 -5.19 19.63 9.29
CA GLU A 82 -6.25 19.42 10.27
C GLU A 82 -6.00 18.05 10.92
N SER A 83 -5.89 18.03 12.25
CA SER A 83 -5.60 16.85 13.05
C SER A 83 -6.84 15.95 13.10
N LEU A 84 -6.86 14.89 12.28
CA LEU A 84 -7.82 13.81 12.42
C LEU A 84 -7.37 12.90 13.57
N ASN A 85 -8.28 12.64 14.50
CA ASN A 85 -8.03 11.81 15.67
C ASN A 85 -8.33 10.36 15.31
N ALA A 86 -7.30 9.53 15.15
CA ALA A 86 -7.49 8.09 15.23
C ALA A 86 -7.83 7.75 16.69
N ASP A 87 -9.11 7.72 17.10
CA ASP A 87 -9.42 7.21 18.45
C ASP A 87 -10.89 6.84 18.79
N HIS A 88 -10.96 5.97 19.81
CA HIS A 88 -12.07 5.49 20.66
C HIS A 88 -12.64 4.09 20.37
N LEU A 89 -11.86 3.04 20.65
CA LEU A 89 -12.39 1.76 21.14
C LEU A 89 -11.74 1.41 22.49
N HIS A 90 -12.50 0.78 23.39
CA HIS A 90 -12.00 0.35 24.70
C HIS A 90 -10.86 -0.66 24.54
N HIS A 91 -9.61 -0.18 24.58
CA HIS A 91 -8.43 -1.03 24.57
C HIS A 91 -8.40 -1.85 25.87
N THR A 92 -8.68 -3.15 25.76
CA THR A 92 -8.43 -4.08 26.86
C THR A 92 -6.94 -4.37 26.88
N HIS A 93 -6.25 -3.97 27.93
CA HIS A 93 -4.79 -4.10 28.01
C HIS A 93 -4.31 -5.55 27.97
N GLY A 94 -3.17 -5.77 27.28
CA GLY A 94 -2.44 -7.05 27.32
C GLY A 94 -2.97 -8.15 26.39
N LEU A 95 -3.80 -7.80 25.41
CA LEU A 95 -4.27 -8.72 24.39
C LEU A 95 -3.11 -9.23 23.53
N LYS A 96 -3.11 -10.54 23.29
CA LYS A 96 -2.05 -11.19 22.52
C LYS A 96 -2.59 -12.40 21.75
N TRP A 97 -1.99 -12.65 20.60
CA TRP A 97 -2.18 -13.90 19.88
C TRP A 97 -1.47 -15.05 20.62
N PRO A 98 -1.96 -16.30 20.48
CA PRO A 98 -1.27 -17.47 21.04
C PRO A 98 0.17 -17.62 20.50
N ASP A 99 0.34 -17.30 19.22
CA ASP A 99 1.62 -17.32 18.49
C ASP A 99 1.86 -15.96 17.84
N ASN A 100 3.12 -15.63 17.51
CA ASN A 100 3.47 -14.41 16.77
C ASN A 100 3.13 -14.52 15.27
N GLN A 101 1.94 -15.01 14.94
CA GLN A 101 1.46 -15.13 13.58
C GLN A 101 -0.07 -15.00 13.49
N ALA A 102 -0.56 -14.52 12.37
CA ALA A 102 -1.98 -14.46 12.06
C ALA A 102 -2.22 -14.55 10.55
N LYS A 103 -3.36 -15.11 10.15
CA LYS A 103 -3.81 -15.16 8.76
C LYS A 103 -4.65 -13.93 8.44
N VAL A 104 -4.34 -13.27 7.33
CA VAL A 104 -5.01 -12.04 6.91
C VAL A 104 -5.76 -12.29 5.61
N TYR A 105 -7.05 -11.95 5.57
CA TYR A 105 -7.80 -11.86 4.31
C TYR A 105 -7.99 -10.38 3.96
N ILE A 106 -7.43 -9.98 2.81
CA ILE A 106 -7.57 -8.62 2.28
C ILE A 106 -8.89 -8.57 1.50
N LYS A 107 -9.93 -8.02 2.13
CA LYS A 107 -11.29 -7.96 1.60
C LYS A 107 -11.52 -6.78 0.66
N THR A 108 -10.82 -5.67 0.87
CA THR A 108 -10.95 -4.49 0.02
C THR A 108 -10.71 -4.85 -1.45
N THR A 109 -11.55 -4.32 -2.33
CA THR A 109 -11.37 -4.45 -3.80
C THR A 109 -10.70 -3.22 -4.40
N ASN A 110 -10.43 -2.18 -3.59
CA ASN A 110 -9.74 -0.99 -4.03
C ASN A 110 -8.23 -1.27 -4.16
N PRO A 111 -7.64 -1.10 -5.36
CA PRO A 111 -6.24 -1.43 -5.57
C PRO A 111 -5.28 -0.60 -4.70
N ILE A 112 -5.64 0.63 -4.32
CA ILE A 112 -4.79 1.47 -3.47
C ILE A 112 -4.68 0.87 -2.07
N PHE A 113 -5.82 0.49 -1.48
CA PHE A 113 -5.85 -0.09 -0.13
C PHE A 113 -5.36 -1.53 -0.11
N HIS A 114 -5.69 -2.32 -1.13
CA HIS A 114 -5.13 -3.66 -1.30
C HIS A 114 -3.60 -3.61 -1.29
N ASN A 115 -2.99 -2.75 -2.11
CA ASN A 115 -1.54 -2.59 -2.16
C ASN A 115 -0.97 -2.04 -0.84
N ALA A 116 -1.69 -1.14 -0.17
CA ALA A 116 -1.25 -0.61 1.12
C ALA A 116 -1.20 -1.70 2.20
N TYR A 117 -2.23 -2.55 2.27
CA TYR A 117 -2.23 -3.70 3.19
C TYR A 117 -1.12 -4.70 2.85
N GLN A 118 -0.91 -5.01 1.57
CA GLN A 118 0.15 -5.92 1.15
C GLN A 118 1.53 -5.40 1.56
N ALA A 119 1.80 -4.11 1.32
CA ALA A 119 3.05 -3.48 1.72
C ALA A 119 3.24 -3.46 3.24
N ALA A 120 2.19 -3.14 4.00
CA ALA A 120 2.23 -3.13 5.46
C ALA A 120 2.50 -4.53 6.04
N ILE A 121 1.83 -5.56 5.51
CA ILE A 121 2.04 -6.97 5.85
C ILE A 121 3.50 -7.37 5.57
N ASN A 122 4.04 -7.01 4.41
CA ASN A 122 5.42 -7.30 4.04
C ASN A 122 6.42 -6.61 4.97
N ASN A 123 6.16 -5.36 5.36
CA ASN A 123 7.03 -4.61 6.28
C ASN A 123 7.03 -5.24 7.68
N TRP A 124 5.86 -5.65 8.20
CA TRP A 124 5.76 -6.40 9.45
C TRP A 124 6.48 -7.76 9.38
N ASN A 125 6.28 -8.53 8.31
CA ASN A 125 6.96 -9.81 8.09
C ASN A 125 8.48 -9.65 8.03
N SER A 126 8.96 -8.61 7.35
CA SER A 126 10.39 -8.30 7.21
C SER A 126 11.03 -7.88 8.53
N SER A 127 10.25 -7.31 9.47
CA SER A 127 10.73 -6.98 10.81
C SER A 127 11.07 -8.22 11.65
N GLY A 128 10.50 -9.38 11.32
CA GLY A 128 10.66 -10.62 12.07
C GLY A 128 9.90 -10.66 13.41
N ALA A 129 9.19 -9.60 13.79
CA ALA A 129 8.49 -9.55 15.07
C ALA A 129 7.13 -10.24 15.08
N PHE A 130 6.43 -10.23 13.95
CA PHE A 130 5.14 -10.90 13.77
C PHE A 130 4.99 -11.36 12.32
N ARG A 131 4.42 -12.56 12.13
CA ARG A 131 4.24 -13.16 10.81
C ARG A 131 2.77 -13.15 10.36
N PHE A 132 2.45 -12.29 9.41
CA PHE A 132 1.19 -12.33 8.68
C PHE A 132 1.28 -13.27 7.48
N THR A 133 0.24 -14.07 7.27
CA THR A 133 0.07 -14.92 6.08
C THR A 133 -1.22 -14.51 5.36
N VAL A 134 -1.12 -14.06 4.12
CA VAL A 134 -2.32 -13.73 3.33
C VAL A 134 -3.06 -15.01 2.94
N VAL A 135 -4.38 -15.02 3.07
CA VAL A 135 -5.26 -16.13 2.65
C VAL A 135 -6.36 -15.61 1.73
N ASP A 136 -6.84 -16.45 0.82
CA ASP A 136 -7.88 -16.08 -0.16
C ASP A 136 -9.31 -16.37 0.31
N ASP A 137 -9.48 -16.91 1.51
CA ASP A 137 -10.78 -17.29 2.08
C ASP A 137 -10.96 -16.64 3.45
N SER A 138 -11.97 -15.76 3.56
CA SER A 138 -12.27 -15.04 4.79
C SER A 138 -12.56 -15.94 5.98
N HIS A 139 -13.06 -17.17 5.77
CA HIS A 139 -13.36 -18.11 6.86
C HIS A 139 -12.11 -18.73 7.48
N LYS A 140 -10.96 -18.61 6.82
CA LYS A 140 -9.66 -19.10 7.30
C LYS A 140 -8.80 -17.98 7.89
N ALA A 141 -9.30 -16.75 7.88
CA ALA A 141 -8.56 -15.58 8.31
C ALA A 141 -8.81 -15.28 9.78
N ASP A 142 -7.74 -14.91 10.47
CA ASP A 142 -7.78 -14.38 11.82
C ASP A 142 -8.01 -12.85 11.79
N ILE A 143 -7.59 -12.20 10.71
CA ILE A 143 -7.73 -10.75 10.50
C ILE A 143 -8.41 -10.49 9.15
N ILE A 144 -9.44 -9.66 9.15
CA ILE A 144 -10.08 -9.16 7.92
C ILE A 144 -9.64 -7.72 7.70
N ALA A 145 -8.92 -7.46 6.61
CA ALA A 145 -8.47 -6.12 6.22
C ALA A 145 -9.39 -5.58 5.12
N ASP A 146 -10.18 -4.56 5.43
CA ASP A 146 -11.25 -4.03 4.57
C ASP A 146 -11.18 -2.50 4.48
N GLU A 147 -12.11 -1.89 3.77
CA GLU A 147 -12.22 -0.44 3.67
C GLU A 147 -13.55 0.05 4.22
N SER A 148 -13.56 1.32 4.63
CA SER A 148 -14.78 2.06 4.94
C SER A 148 -14.79 3.38 4.17
N ASN A 149 -15.94 4.04 4.13
CA ASN A 149 -16.07 5.38 3.57
C ASN A 149 -17.00 6.21 4.45
N ASP A 150 -16.60 6.34 5.72
CA ASP A 150 -17.43 6.96 6.74
C ASP A 150 -16.82 8.29 7.18
N LYS A 151 -17.46 9.39 6.77
CA LYS A 151 -17.09 10.75 7.17
C LYS A 151 -17.35 11.07 8.64
N SER A 152 -18.17 10.26 9.31
CA SER A 152 -18.55 10.45 10.73
C SER A 152 -17.59 9.74 11.68
N ALA A 153 -16.87 8.73 11.17
CA ALA A 153 -15.72 8.16 11.85
C ALA A 153 -14.60 9.21 11.82
N ASN A 154 -14.22 9.80 12.95
CA ASN A 154 -13.17 10.84 12.99
C ASN A 154 -11.74 10.30 12.74
N ALA A 155 -11.60 9.09 12.18
CA ALA A 155 -10.35 8.36 12.04
C ALA A 155 -10.09 7.94 10.58
N ALA A 156 -8.81 8.00 10.18
CA ALA A 156 -8.34 7.56 8.86
C ALA A 156 -8.19 6.03 8.75
N GLY A 157 -8.12 5.33 9.87
CA GLY A 157 -8.09 3.88 9.98
C GLY A 157 -8.77 3.43 11.27
N LEU A 158 -9.11 2.14 11.36
CA LEU A 158 -9.72 1.54 12.54
C LEU A 158 -9.37 0.05 12.65
N ALA A 159 -8.85 -0.38 13.79
CA ALA A 159 -8.75 -1.80 14.16
C ALA A 159 -9.78 -2.17 15.25
N ASP A 160 -10.73 -3.04 14.90
CA ASP A 160 -11.75 -3.60 15.78
C ASP A 160 -11.37 -5.01 16.21
N VAL A 161 -10.97 -5.16 17.47
CA VAL A 161 -10.37 -6.38 18.02
C VAL A 161 -11.39 -7.17 18.83
N GLU A 162 -11.69 -8.40 18.39
CA GLU A 162 -12.49 -9.36 19.13
C GLU A 162 -11.58 -10.30 19.94
N SER A 163 -11.82 -10.39 21.25
CA SER A 163 -10.97 -11.14 22.18
C SER A 163 -11.76 -12.00 23.16
N GLN A 164 -11.11 -13.01 23.74
CA GLN A 164 -11.63 -13.77 24.87
C GLN A 164 -11.35 -13.03 26.18
N PRO A 165 -12.38 -12.53 26.91
CA PRO A 165 -12.16 -11.65 28.07
C PRO A 165 -11.37 -12.31 29.21
N VAL A 166 -11.52 -13.63 29.38
CA VAL A 166 -10.90 -14.38 30.48
C VAL A 166 -9.41 -14.66 30.24
N THR A 167 -9.01 -14.93 29.00
CA THR A 167 -7.63 -15.30 28.65
C THR A 167 -6.86 -14.18 27.96
N GLN A 168 -7.51 -13.02 27.74
CA GLN A 168 -6.94 -11.87 27.01
C GLN A 168 -6.33 -12.29 25.65
N THR A 169 -6.96 -13.28 25.01
CA THR A 169 -6.48 -13.86 23.76
C THR A 169 -7.28 -13.30 22.61
N ILE A 170 -6.60 -12.77 21.59
CA ILE A 170 -7.25 -12.28 20.38
C ILE A 170 -7.81 -13.47 19.60
N LYS A 171 -9.03 -13.34 19.08
CA LYS A 171 -9.68 -14.37 18.24
C LYS A 171 -9.82 -13.93 16.79
N SER A 172 -10.25 -12.69 16.60
CA SER A 172 -10.53 -12.11 15.29
C SER A 172 -10.29 -10.62 15.36
N VAL A 173 -9.81 -10.02 14.27
CA VAL A 173 -9.69 -8.57 14.16
C VAL A 173 -10.24 -8.13 12.81
N LYS A 174 -10.97 -7.01 12.79
CA LYS A 174 -11.31 -6.30 11.56
C LYS A 174 -10.52 -5.02 11.49
N VAL A 175 -9.79 -4.81 10.42
CA VAL A 175 -9.02 -3.60 10.18
C VAL A 175 -9.66 -2.86 9.00
N TYR A 176 -9.87 -1.56 9.14
CA TYR A 176 -10.47 -0.71 8.11
C TYR A 176 -9.55 0.45 7.78
N LEU A 177 -9.36 0.74 6.49
CA LEU A 177 -8.85 2.02 5.99
C LEU A 177 -10.02 2.89 5.52
N ASN A 178 -10.07 4.15 5.94
CA ASN A 178 -11.17 5.05 5.62
C ASN A 178 -10.91 5.85 4.34
N ALA A 179 -11.59 5.45 3.26
CA ALA A 179 -11.55 6.09 1.95
C ALA A 179 -11.84 7.58 1.98
N TYR A 180 -12.75 8.02 2.87
CA TYR A 180 -13.17 9.42 2.95
C TYR A 180 -11.99 10.38 3.20
N TYR A 181 -11.03 9.97 4.02
CA TYR A 181 -9.85 10.78 4.34
C TYR A 181 -8.63 10.41 3.52
N LEU A 182 -8.41 9.11 3.28
CA LEU A 182 -7.16 8.62 2.69
C LEU A 182 -7.11 8.77 1.17
N LEU A 183 -8.26 8.82 0.49
CA LEU A 183 -8.32 8.95 -0.97
C LEU A 183 -8.73 10.35 -1.45
N ASP A 184 -9.10 11.23 -0.53
CA ASP A 184 -9.47 12.59 -0.87
C ASP A 184 -8.21 13.46 -1.01
N GLU A 185 -7.97 13.92 -2.24
CA GLU A 185 -6.82 14.72 -2.65
C GLU A 185 -6.66 16.01 -1.81
N ARG A 186 -7.75 16.53 -1.22
CA ARG A 186 -7.73 17.72 -0.36
C ARG A 186 -6.92 17.50 0.91
N TYR A 187 -6.84 16.26 1.40
CA TYR A 187 -6.05 15.89 2.55
C TYR A 187 -4.59 15.53 2.19
N GLY A 188 -4.27 15.41 0.90
CA GLY A 188 -2.90 15.28 0.40
C GLY A 188 -2.17 14.01 0.86
N TYR A 189 -2.90 12.93 1.14
CA TYR A 189 -2.30 11.63 1.49
C TYR A 189 -1.56 11.07 0.27
N ALA A 190 -0.23 10.99 0.36
CA ALA A 190 0.56 10.20 -0.56
C ALA A 190 0.42 8.70 -0.22
N SER A 191 0.75 7.83 -1.18
CA SER A 191 0.57 6.38 -1.04
C SER A 191 1.33 5.78 0.16
N ASP A 192 2.46 6.38 0.54
CA ASP A 192 3.23 6.04 1.74
C ASP A 192 2.44 6.26 3.04
N ARG A 193 1.63 7.32 3.11
CA ARG A 193 0.79 7.61 4.28
C ARG A 193 -0.28 6.55 4.45
N ILE A 194 -0.86 6.07 3.36
CA ILE A 194 -1.87 5.00 3.37
C ILE A 194 -1.23 3.68 3.85
N VAL A 195 -0.02 3.38 3.39
CA VAL A 195 0.77 2.23 3.88
C VAL A 195 1.04 2.36 5.38
N HIS A 196 1.52 3.52 5.85
CA HIS A 196 1.79 3.73 7.27
C HIS A 196 0.53 3.63 8.12
N THR A 197 -0.63 4.09 7.63
CA THR A 197 -1.91 3.88 8.30
C THR A 197 -2.23 2.38 8.37
N ALA A 198 -2.07 1.63 7.28
CA ALA A 198 -2.28 0.18 7.28
C ALA A 198 -1.33 -0.54 8.27
N GLU A 199 -0.05 -0.14 8.33
CA GLU A 199 0.93 -0.67 9.28
C GLU A 199 0.53 -0.40 10.73
N HIS A 200 0.08 0.82 11.01
CA HIS A 200 -0.38 1.26 12.32
C HIS A 200 -1.57 0.41 12.78
N GLU A 201 -2.60 0.29 11.95
CA GLU A 201 -3.79 -0.49 12.29
C GLU A 201 -3.49 -1.99 12.41
N LEU A 202 -2.57 -2.53 11.60
CA LEU A 202 -2.09 -3.91 11.77
C LEU A 202 -1.29 -4.09 13.06
N GLY A 203 -0.58 -3.06 13.50
CA GLY A 203 0.07 -3.02 14.81
C GLY A 203 -0.94 -3.18 15.96
N HIS A 204 -2.08 -2.49 15.87
CA HIS A 204 -3.19 -2.69 16.79
C HIS A 204 -3.80 -4.09 16.70
N ALA A 205 -3.93 -4.63 15.48
CA ALA A 205 -4.45 -5.99 15.27
C ALA A 205 -3.58 -7.09 15.92
N ILE A 206 -2.30 -6.82 16.21
CA ILE A 206 -1.41 -7.75 16.91
C ILE A 206 -1.23 -7.41 18.39
N GLY A 207 -2.01 -6.47 18.92
CA GLY A 207 -2.03 -6.10 20.34
C GLY A 207 -1.00 -5.06 20.75
N LEU A 208 -0.43 -4.29 19.80
CA LEU A 208 0.42 -3.15 20.16
C LEU A 208 -0.44 -1.93 20.52
N GLU A 209 -0.09 -1.31 21.64
CA GLU A 209 -0.71 -0.09 22.15
C GLU A 209 0.14 1.14 21.81
N HIS A 210 -0.48 2.32 21.82
CA HIS A 210 0.27 3.59 21.76
C HIS A 210 1.12 3.76 23.02
N THR A 211 2.29 4.39 22.90
CA THR A 211 3.19 4.60 24.06
C THR A 211 2.94 5.90 24.80
N ASP A 212 2.24 6.86 24.17
CA ASP A 212 2.01 8.20 24.69
C ASP A 212 0.58 8.64 24.34
N ASP A 213 -0.12 9.22 25.31
CA ASP A 213 -1.47 9.81 25.27
C ASP A 213 -1.55 11.09 24.40
N ARG A 214 -0.73 11.19 23.34
CA ARG A 214 -0.70 12.28 22.38
C ARG A 214 -0.95 11.79 20.96
N ILE A 215 -1.97 12.41 20.37
CA ILE A 215 -2.41 12.39 18.97
C ILE A 215 -1.26 12.09 18.00
N CYS A 216 -1.28 10.91 17.40
CA CYS A 216 -0.30 10.49 16.41
C CYS A 216 -0.51 11.28 15.11
N HIS A 217 0.35 12.27 14.87
CA HIS A 217 0.69 12.64 13.51
C HIS A 217 1.37 11.42 12.88
N ALA A 218 0.77 10.81 11.85
CA ALA A 218 1.59 10.01 10.95
C ALA A 218 2.78 10.89 10.53
N ASP A 219 4.02 10.53 10.83
CA ASP A 219 5.22 11.13 10.25
C ASP A 219 6.37 10.11 10.24
N SER A 220 6.45 9.35 9.15
CA SER A 220 7.69 9.01 8.46
C SER A 220 8.92 8.56 9.27
N ARG A 221 8.83 7.68 10.29
CA ARG A 221 10.04 7.17 10.98
C ARG A 221 10.02 5.68 11.34
N PHE A 222 10.11 4.86 10.31
CA PHE A 222 10.39 3.41 10.38
C PHE A 222 11.82 3.06 10.89
N LEU A 223 12.68 4.04 11.23
CA LEU A 223 14.11 3.81 11.53
C LEU A 223 14.48 3.63 13.01
N LEU A 224 13.54 3.64 13.96
CA LEU A 224 13.84 3.51 15.40
C LEU A 224 13.38 2.19 16.04
N TRP A 225 13.09 1.18 15.23
CA TRP A 225 12.48 -0.08 15.65
C TRP A 225 13.52 -1.18 15.95
N HIS A 226 14.52 -0.92 16.80
CA HIS A 226 15.59 -1.91 17.09
C HIS A 226 15.88 -2.21 18.56
N SER A 227 15.11 -1.75 19.56
CA SER A 227 15.44 -2.15 20.94
C SER A 227 14.33 -2.20 21.99
N SER A 228 13.04 -2.14 21.65
CA SER A 228 12.00 -2.28 22.68
C SER A 228 10.72 -2.86 22.10
N ARG A 229 10.05 -3.72 22.87
CA ARG A 229 8.69 -4.23 22.60
C ARG A 229 7.64 -3.12 22.77
N ARG A 230 7.85 -1.96 22.13
CA ARG A 230 7.06 -0.74 22.26
C ARG A 230 7.16 0.06 20.96
N CYS A 231 6.04 0.57 20.46
CA CYS A 231 6.00 1.50 19.33
C CYS A 231 6.67 2.82 19.73
N GLY A 232 7.98 2.94 19.50
CA GLY A 232 8.73 4.14 19.80
C GLY A 232 8.56 5.22 18.73
N ALA A 233 8.01 6.36 19.14
CA ALA A 233 8.21 7.72 18.64
C ALA A 233 7.64 8.12 17.26
N CYS A 234 6.51 8.82 17.34
CA CYS A 234 5.97 9.92 16.52
C CYS A 234 6.55 10.16 15.12
#